data_AF-X1UHW2-F1
#
_entry.id   AF-X1UHW2-F1
#
_cell.length_a   1.000
_cell.length_b   1.000
_cell.length_c   1.000
_cell.angle_alpha   90.00
_cell.angle_beta   90.00
_cell.angle_gamma   90.00
#
_symmetry.space_group_name_H-M   'P 1'
#
loop_
_entity.id
_entity.type
_entity.pdbx_description
1 polymer ?
#
loop_
_entity_poly.entity_id
_entity_poly.type
_entity_poly.pdbx_seq_one_letter_code
_entity_poly.pdbx_strand_id
1 'polypeptide(L)'
;SDCFKIYSDKGLNDSEIKLNLDEVRVIGKEVKSKYSTEYLSKFIKVVFSDKTILKFDTNSPLRFEQEEENLRVVYILAPRVETED
;
A
#
# COMPACT_ATOMS: atom_id res chain seq x y z
N SER A 1 -13.94 13.18 5.53
CA SER A 1 -14.31 12.11 4.58
C SER A 1 -13.22 11.09 4.61
N ASP A 2 -13.57 9.80 4.69
CA ASP A 2 -12.58 8.74 4.57
C ASP A 2 -11.88 8.89 3.22
N CYS A 3 -10.56 8.71 3.20
CA CYS A 3 -9.83 8.71 1.96
C CYS A 3 -8.57 7.87 2.11
N PHE A 4 -8.21 7.19 1.04
CA PHE A 4 -6.93 6.52 0.94
C PHE A 4 -6.02 7.37 0.05
N LYS A 5 -4.83 7.68 0.58
CA LYS A 5 -3.85 8.56 -0.07
C LYS A 5 -2.54 7.83 -0.27
N ILE A 6 -1.93 8.05 -1.43
CA ILE A 6 -0.56 7.66 -1.73
C ILE A 6 0.23 8.95 -1.94
N TYR A 7 1.35 9.09 -1.25
CA TYR A 7 2.25 10.23 -1.39
C TYR A 7 3.68 9.75 -1.61
N SER A 8 4.46 10.51 -2.37
CA SER A 8 5.91 10.30 -2.53
C SER A 8 6.64 11.62 -2.31
N ASP A 9 7.69 11.59 -1.48
CA ASP A 9 8.41 12.76 -0.97
C ASP A 9 9.91 12.77 -1.34
N LYS A 10 10.31 12.04 -2.39
CA LYS A 10 11.71 11.96 -2.81
C LYS A 10 11.93 12.58 -4.19
N GLY A 11 12.39 13.83 -4.22
CA GLY A 11 12.93 14.45 -5.44
C GLY A 11 12.71 15.95 -5.55
N LEU A 12 12.58 16.43 -6.80
CA LEU A 12 12.31 17.83 -7.16
C LEU A 12 10.83 18.22 -6.99
N ASN A 13 9.93 17.23 -7.00
CA ASN A 13 8.48 17.43 -6.98
C ASN A 13 7.84 16.43 -6.02
N ASP A 14 6.84 16.90 -5.28
CA ASP A 14 5.95 16.05 -4.51
C ASP A 14 4.82 15.54 -5.41
N SER A 15 4.28 14.36 -5.08
CA SER A 15 3.11 13.81 -5.77
C SER A 15 2.16 13.20 -4.77
N GLU A 16 0.88 13.57 -4.87
CA GLU A 16 -0.21 13.00 -4.08
C GLU A 16 -1.25 12.41 -5.03
N ILE A 17 -1.63 11.16 -4.76
CA ILE A 17 -2.81 10.52 -5.36
C ILE A 17 -3.81 10.32 -4.23
N LYS A 18 -5.02 10.85 -4.42
CA LYS A 18 -6.16 10.62 -3.54
C LYS A 18 -7.17 9.76 -4.30
N LEU A 19 -7.46 8.59 -3.76
CA LEU A 19 -8.42 7.67 -4.36
C LEU A 19 -9.85 8.03 -3.93
N ASN A 20 -10.78 7.93 -4.88
CA ASN A 20 -12.20 8.08 -4.60
C ASN A 20 -12.71 6.83 -3.84
N LEU A 21 -13.61 7.04 -2.87
CA LEU A 21 -14.22 5.95 -2.12
C LEU A 21 -15.18 5.10 -2.95
N ASP A 22 -15.63 5.60 -4.11
CA ASP A 22 -16.44 4.82 -5.04
C ASP A 22 -15.64 3.67 -5.68
N GLU A 23 -14.31 3.81 -5.73
CA GLU A 23 -13.38 2.84 -6.37
C GLU A 23 -12.65 1.97 -5.34
N VAL A 24 -12.59 2.41 -4.08
CA VAL A 24 -11.82 1.74 -3.02
C VAL A 24 -12.63 1.63 -1.74
N ARG A 25 -12.70 0.41 -1.21
CA ARG A 25 -13.26 0.15 0.12
C ARG A 25 -12.18 0.31 1.19
N VAL A 26 -12.34 1.32 2.06
CA VAL A 26 -11.46 1.56 3.21
C VAL A 26 -12.16 1.11 4.50
N ILE A 27 -11.49 0.31 5.32
CA ILE A 27 -11.98 -0.13 6.64
C ILE A 27 -10.84 0.04 7.63
N GLY A 28 -11.03 0.88 8.65
CA GLY A 28 -10.04 1.04 9.71
C GLY A 28 -10.05 2.43 10.35
N LYS A 29 -8.94 2.72 11.03
CA LYS A 29 -8.63 4.03 11.63
C LYS A 29 -7.60 4.76 10.74
N GLU A 30 -7.37 6.03 11.05
CA GLU A 30 -6.27 6.78 10.43
C GLU A 30 -4.92 6.13 10.78
N VAL A 31 -4.17 5.77 9.74
CA VAL A 31 -2.84 5.16 9.83
C VAL A 31 -1.95 5.71 8.71
N LYS A 32 -0.65 5.76 8.96
CA LYS A 32 0.36 6.22 7.99
C LYS A 32 1.62 5.37 8.10
N SER A 33 2.17 4.98 6.95
CA SER A 33 3.35 4.11 6.83
C SER A 33 4.06 4.38 5.50
N LYS A 34 5.39 4.34 5.50
CA LYS A 34 6.22 4.54 4.29
C LYS A 34 6.79 3.20 3.83
N TYR A 35 6.86 2.99 2.52
CA TYR A 35 7.40 1.76 1.92
C TYR A 35 8.35 2.09 0.77
N SER A 36 9.25 1.17 0.45
CA SER A 36 10.12 1.33 -0.71
C SER A 36 9.33 1.14 -2.02
N THR A 37 9.39 2.15 -2.89
CA THR A 37 8.75 2.14 -4.21
C THR A 37 9.30 1.03 -5.10
N GLU A 38 10.58 0.66 -4.95
CA GLU A 38 11.17 -0.45 -5.69
C GLU A 38 10.44 -1.77 -5.40
N TYR A 39 10.19 -2.09 -4.13
CA TYR A 39 9.48 -3.33 -3.76
C TYR A 39 8.00 -3.29 -4.16
N LEU A 40 7.32 -2.15 -3.94
CA LEU A 40 5.94 -1.98 -4.41
C LEU A 40 5.81 -2.18 -5.93
N SER A 41 6.78 -1.69 -6.71
CA SER A 41 6.79 -1.89 -8.17
C SER A 41 6.93 -3.37 -8.58
N LYS A 42 7.63 -4.18 -7.77
CA LYS A 42 7.75 -5.63 -8.01
C LYS A 42 6.43 -6.35 -7.70
N PHE A 43 5.71 -5.92 -6.66
CA PHE A 43 4.43 -6.52 -6.27
C PHE A 43 3.34 -6.25 -7.31
N ILE A 44 3.30 -5.05 -7.90
CA ILE A 44 2.31 -4.72 -8.94
C ILE A 44 2.48 -5.60 -10.19
N LYS A 45 3.72 -5.97 -10.55
CA LYS A 45 4.01 -6.79 -11.74
C LYS A 45 3.51 -8.24 -11.63
N VAL A 46 3.25 -8.70 -10.42
CA VAL A 46 2.80 -10.07 -10.14
C VAL A 46 1.32 -10.11 -9.80
N VAL A 47 0.60 -9.00 -10.01
CA VAL A 47 -0.84 -8.94 -9.79
C VAL A 47 -1.57 -9.88 -10.74
N PHE A 48 -2.32 -10.83 -10.18
CA PHE A 48 -3.07 -11.82 -10.94
C PHE A 48 -4.58 -11.85 -10.62
N SER A 49 -5.03 -11.06 -9.65
CA SER A 49 -6.43 -11.00 -9.24
C SER A 49 -7.08 -9.67 -9.54
N ASP A 50 -8.40 -9.67 -9.78
CA ASP A 50 -9.19 -8.46 -10.01
C ASP A 50 -9.22 -7.53 -8.78
N LYS A 51 -8.95 -8.09 -7.60
CA LYS A 51 -8.94 -7.37 -6.33
C LYS A 51 -7.63 -7.61 -5.59
N THR A 52 -7.04 -6.52 -5.11
CA THR A 52 -5.90 -6.55 -4.19
C THR A 52 -6.33 -6.01 -2.83
N ILE A 53 -5.98 -6.71 -1.76
CA ILE A 53 -6.24 -6.26 -0.39
C ILE A 53 -4.94 -5.77 0.24
N LEU A 54 -4.90 -4.51 0.62
CA LEU A 54 -3.81 -3.91 1.37
C LEU A 54 -4.18 -3.87 2.85
N LYS A 55 -3.38 -4.52 3.71
CA LYS A 55 -3.51 -4.42 5.17
C LYS A 55 -2.23 -3.84 5.72
N PHE A 56 -2.33 -2.71 6.40
CA PHE A 56 -1.19 -2.01 6.96
C PHE A 56 -1.59 -1.27 8.22
N ASP A 57 -0.60 -0.99 9.07
CA ASP A 57 -0.71 -0.12 10.24
C ASP A 57 0.58 0.68 10.33
N THR A 58 0.60 1.75 11.12
CA THR A 58 1.78 2.59 11.31
C THR A 58 2.99 1.81 11.82
N ASN A 59 2.76 0.80 12.67
CA ASN A 59 3.81 0.01 13.32
C ASN A 59 3.81 -1.46 12.88
N SER A 60 3.27 -1.78 11.70
CA SER A 60 3.22 -3.16 11.21
C SER A 60 3.54 -3.25 9.72
N PRO A 61 4.09 -4.39 9.26
CA PRO A 61 4.32 -4.63 7.84
C PRO A 61 3.05 -4.47 7.02
N LEU A 62 3.21 -3.97 5.78
CA LEU A 62 2.19 -4.10 4.76
C LEU A 62 2.03 -5.57 4.39
N ARG A 63 0.79 -6.04 4.38
CA ARG A 63 0.38 -7.27 3.71
C ARG A 63 -0.33 -6.90 2.41
N PHE A 64 0.25 -7.29 1.29
CA PHE A 64 -0.33 -7.17 -0.03
C PHE A 64 -0.89 -8.55 -0.40
N GLU A 65 -2.23 -8.68 -0.41
CA GLU A 65 -2.90 -9.96 -0.59
C GLU A 65 -3.67 -10.01 -1.91
N GLN A 66 -3.56 -11.15 -2.58
CA GLN A 66 -4.28 -11.50 -3.79
C GLN A 66 -4.83 -12.90 -3.66
N GLU A 67 -6.07 -13.09 -4.11
CA GLU A 67 -6.80 -14.34 -3.92
C GLU A 67 -7.69 -14.60 -5.13
N GLU A 68 -7.56 -15.80 -5.67
CA GLU A 68 -8.41 -16.41 -6.70
C GLU A 68 -8.81 -17.82 -6.21
N GLU A 69 -9.75 -18.49 -6.90
CA GLU A 69 -10.41 -19.72 -6.43
C GLU A 69 -9.49 -20.78 -5.78
N ASN A 70 -8.29 -20.98 -6.32
CA ASN A 70 -7.36 -22.02 -5.88
C ASN A 70 -5.99 -21.49 -5.44
N LEU A 71 -5.80 -20.17 -5.38
CA LEU A 71 -4.50 -19.57 -5.07
C LEU A 71 -4.66 -18.30 -4.27
N ARG A 72 -3.96 -18.25 -3.14
CA ARG A 72 -3.77 -17.03 -2.35
C ARG A 72 -2.30 -16.72 -2.22
N VAL A 73 -1.92 -15.51 -2.59
CA VAL A 73 -0.56 -15.00 -2.44
C VAL A 73 -0.57 -13.81 -1.50
N VAL A 74 0.36 -13.81 -0.54
CA VAL A 74 0.53 -12.73 0.43
C VAL A 74 1.99 -12.29 0.43
N TYR A 75 2.23 -11.05 0.02
CA TYR A 75 3.54 -10.42 0.15
C TYR A 75 3.58 -9.59 1.43
N ILE A 76 4.69 -9.68 2.17
CA ILE A 76 4.91 -8.92 3.40
C ILE A 76 6.06 -7.93 3.17
N LEU A 77 5.81 -6.65 3.44
CA LEU A 77 6.80 -5.59 3.29
C LEU A 77 6.87 -4.76 4.57
N ALA A 78 8.03 -4.78 5.22
CA ALA A 78 8.27 -3.95 6.39
C ALA A 78 8.19 -2.46 6.03
N PRO A 79 7.61 -1.61 6.90
CA PRO A 79 7.65 -0.17 6.69
C PRO A 79 9.09 0.33 6.78
N ARG A 80 9.39 1.42 6.06
CA ARG A 80 10.63 2.17 6.28
C ARG A 80 10.51 2.90 7.62
N VAL A 81 11.47 2.65 8.50
CA VAL A 81 11.68 3.49 9.68
C VAL A 81 12.41 4.73 9.18
N GLU A 82 11.91 5.92 9.53
CA GLU A 82 12.71 7.13 9.38
C GLU A 82 13.84 7.02 10.42
N THR A 83 15.04 6.70 9.97
CA THR A 83 16.24 7.10 10.70
C THR A 83 16.38 8.59 10.45
N GLU A 84 16.28 9.39 11.51
CA GLU A 84 16.80 10.76 11.49
C GLU A 84 18.27 10.66 11.08
N ASP A 85 18.59 11.16 9.87
CA ASP A 85 19.96 11.59 9.56
C ASP A 85 20.13 13.03 10.06
#